data_AF-A0A2Z6PBD1-F1
#
_entry.id   AF-A0A2Z6PBD1-F1
#
_cell.length_a   1.000
_cell.length_b   1.000
_cell.length_c   1.000
_cell.angle_alpha   90.00
_cell.angle_beta   90.00
_cell.angle_gamma   90.00
#
_symmetry.space_group_name_H-M   'P 1'
#
loop_
_entity.id
_entity.type
_entity.pdbx_description
1 polymer ?
#
loop_
_entity_poly.entity_id
_entity_poly.type
_entity_poly.pdbx_seq_one_letter_code
_entity_poly.pdbx_strand_id
1 'polypeptide(L)'
;MTEGTFYSITKQNDEHYYAPIEEMNVDSRIDEYISDEEKKAEKLLSLETRIKFEKPKSNGEFITIQLDNNPTKTVKIEANLPHQVQESLTKGLKAKSDILATTPEEMPGIDPAVV
;
A
#
# COMPACT_ATOMS: atom_id res chain seq x y z
N MET A 1 -15.95 -21.33 44.41
CA MET A 1 -15.75 -19.88 44.24
C MET A 1 -15.32 -19.67 42.78
N THR A 2 -16.02 -18.75 42.09
CA THR A 2 -15.79 -18.17 40.74
C THR A 2 -15.92 -19.05 39.47
N GLU A 3 -17.16 -19.08 38.95
CA GLU A 3 -17.69 -18.70 37.61
C GLU A 3 -16.66 -18.21 36.55
N GLY A 4 -16.78 -18.37 35.22
CA GLY A 4 -17.81 -18.76 34.24
C GLY A 4 -17.10 -18.91 32.87
N THR A 5 -17.66 -19.17 31.69
CA THR A 5 -19.00 -19.32 31.15
C THR A 5 -18.87 -20.22 29.91
N PHE A 6 -19.88 -21.04 29.69
CA PHE A 6 -20.04 -22.01 28.60
C PHE A 6 -20.11 -21.34 27.22
N TYR A 7 -19.47 -21.97 26.22
CA TYR A 7 -20.00 -21.98 24.85
C TYR A 7 -19.97 -23.43 24.35
N SER A 8 -21.16 -24.01 24.22
CA SER A 8 -21.40 -25.19 23.42
C SER A 8 -21.77 -24.73 22.02
N ILE A 9 -21.12 -25.24 20.97
CA ILE A 9 -21.75 -25.62 19.71
C ILE A 9 -20.98 -26.82 19.16
N THR A 10 -21.74 -27.86 18.86
CA THR A 10 -21.34 -29.15 18.33
C THR A 10 -21.04 -29.10 16.83
N LYS A 11 -19.92 -29.73 16.45
CA LYS A 11 -19.70 -30.67 15.31
C LYS A 11 -20.43 -30.41 13.99
N GLN A 12 -19.66 -30.14 12.93
CA GLN A 12 -19.50 -30.92 11.67
C GLN A 12 -18.09 -30.57 11.11
N ASN A 13 -17.05 -31.43 11.22
CA ASN A 13 -16.54 -32.35 10.17
C ASN A 13 -16.47 -31.67 8.78
N ASP A 14 -15.32 -31.45 8.15
CA ASP A 14 -14.47 -32.51 7.60
C ASP A 14 -12.97 -32.17 7.54
N GLU A 15 -12.22 -33.26 7.46
CA GLU A 15 -10.78 -33.49 7.62
C GLU A 15 -9.89 -32.84 6.53
N HIS A 16 -8.70 -32.37 6.91
CA HIS A 16 -7.51 -32.55 6.07
C HIS A 16 -6.28 -32.73 6.97
N TYR A 17 -5.74 -33.95 6.94
CA TYR A 17 -4.51 -34.37 7.61
C TYR A 17 -3.30 -33.56 7.12
N TYR A 18 -2.46 -33.10 8.05
CA TYR A 18 -1.11 -32.63 7.72
C TYR A 18 -0.22 -33.84 7.42
N ALA A 19 0.20 -33.98 6.16
CA ALA A 19 1.31 -34.86 5.81
C ALA A 19 2.64 -34.13 6.11
N PRO A 20 3.69 -34.85 6.58
CA PRO A 20 5.02 -34.28 6.74
C PRO A 20 5.54 -33.72 5.42
N ILE A 21 6.15 -32.54 5.46
CA ILE A 21 6.83 -31.91 4.32
C ILE A 21 8.03 -32.80 3.97
N GLU A 22 7.88 -33.67 2.96
CA GLU A 22 9.03 -34.32 2.35
C GLU A 22 9.81 -33.29 1.54
N GLU A 23 11.11 -33.20 1.82
CA GLU A 23 12.03 -32.25 1.21
C GLU A 23 11.95 -32.33 -0.32
N MET A 24 11.61 -31.20 -0.94
CA MET A 24 11.70 -30.99 -2.38
C MET A 24 13.18 -31.14 -2.80
N ASN A 25 13.55 -32.34 -3.24
CA ASN A 25 14.72 -32.54 -4.06
C ASN A 25 14.39 -31.97 -5.46
N VAL A 26 14.97 -30.82 -5.78
CA VAL A 26 14.81 -30.18 -7.10
C VAL A 26 15.61 -31.00 -8.11
N ASP A 27 15.05 -32.09 -8.61
CA ASP A 27 15.62 -32.85 -9.72
C ASP A 27 15.55 -31.98 -10.99
N SER A 28 16.71 -31.57 -11.47
CA SER A 28 16.93 -30.63 -12.57
C SER A 28 16.62 -31.23 -13.95
N ARG A 29 15.50 -31.93 -14.10
CA ARG A 29 15.15 -32.67 -15.34
C ARG A 29 13.75 -32.31 -15.87
N ILE A 30 13.40 -31.03 -15.85
CA ILE A 30 12.19 -30.49 -16.49
C ILE A 30 12.45 -30.07 -17.96
N ASP A 31 13.47 -30.65 -18.61
CA ASP A 31 13.85 -30.25 -19.97
C ASP A 31 13.22 -31.12 -21.07
N GLU A 32 12.18 -31.91 -20.79
CA GLU A 32 11.57 -32.75 -21.83
C GLU A 32 10.06 -32.98 -21.65
N TYR A 33 9.26 -31.90 -21.57
CA TYR A 33 7.86 -31.92 -22.02
C TYR A 33 7.27 -30.52 -22.20
N ILE A 34 7.68 -29.79 -23.25
CA ILE A 34 6.84 -28.72 -23.79
C ILE A 34 6.35 -29.22 -25.15
N SER A 35 5.11 -29.69 -25.17
CA SER A 35 4.39 -30.09 -26.39
C SER A 35 4.18 -28.85 -27.27
N ASP A 36 4.47 -28.97 -28.57
CA ASP A 36 4.43 -27.91 -29.59
C ASP A 36 3.02 -27.42 -29.99
N GLU A 37 2.02 -27.54 -29.12
CA GLU A 37 0.61 -27.25 -29.45
C GLU A 37 -0.05 -26.21 -28.55
N GLU A 38 0.62 -25.07 -28.31
CA GLU A 38 -0.07 -23.87 -27.81
C GLU A 38 0.48 -22.59 -28.44
N LYS A 39 0.46 -22.52 -29.77
CA LYS A 39 0.62 -21.25 -30.51
C LYS A 39 -0.73 -20.61 -30.83
N LYS A 40 -1.53 -20.34 -29.80
CA LYS A 40 -2.42 -19.17 -29.86
C LYS A 40 -1.83 -18.11 -28.97
N ALA A 41 -1.10 -17.19 -29.60
CA ALA A 41 -0.76 -15.91 -29.01
C ALA A 41 -2.08 -15.18 -28.69
N GLU A 42 -2.65 -15.46 -27.52
CA GLU A 42 -3.40 -14.45 -26.81
C GLU A 42 -2.44 -13.27 -26.71
N LYS A 43 -2.72 -12.24 -27.52
CA LYS A 43 -1.97 -11.00 -27.52
C LYS A 43 -2.18 -10.37 -26.15
N LEU A 44 -1.39 -10.80 -25.18
CA LEU A 44 -1.21 -10.13 -23.91
C LEU A 44 -0.92 -8.69 -24.27
N LEU A 45 -1.83 -7.78 -23.92
CA LEU A 45 -1.63 -6.35 -24.11
C LEU A 45 -0.27 -6.06 -23.48
N SER A 46 0.73 -5.78 -24.33
CA SER A 46 2.10 -5.61 -23.86
C SER A 46 2.09 -4.57 -22.74
N LEU A 47 2.73 -4.93 -21.62
CA LEU A 47 2.95 -4.06 -20.46
C LEU A 47 3.62 -2.72 -20.86
N GLU A 48 4.10 -2.64 -22.10
CA GLU A 48 4.65 -1.47 -22.78
C GLU A 48 3.63 -0.35 -23.05
N THR A 49 2.33 -0.56 -22.84
CA THR A 49 1.36 0.54 -22.88
C THR A 49 1.45 1.36 -21.58
N ARG A 50 2.62 1.93 -21.30
CA ARG A 50 2.79 2.93 -20.24
C ARG A 50 2.02 4.18 -20.65
N ILE A 51 0.86 4.37 -20.04
CA ILE A 51 0.17 5.66 -20.07
C ILE A 51 1.12 6.68 -19.45
N LYS A 52 1.66 7.59 -20.26
CA LYS A 52 2.45 8.71 -19.76
C LYS A 52 1.50 9.67 -19.04
N PHE A 53 1.50 9.63 -17.71
CA PHE A 53 0.90 10.69 -16.92
C PHE A 53 1.85 11.88 -16.93
N GLU A 54 1.46 12.93 -17.66
CA GLU A 54 2.15 14.21 -17.59
C GLU A 54 2.02 14.76 -16.16
N LYS A 55 3.16 15.02 -15.52
CA LYS A 55 3.15 15.58 -14.16
C LYS A 55 2.63 17.01 -14.24
N PRO A 56 1.65 17.39 -13.39
CA PRO A 56 1.20 18.78 -13.33
C PRO A 56 2.38 19.70 -13.02
N LYS A 57 2.47 20.81 -13.76
CA LYS A 57 3.42 21.88 -13.45
C LYS A 57 2.90 22.64 -12.23
N SER A 58 3.67 22.67 -11.16
CA SER A 58 3.39 23.56 -10.03
C SER A 58 3.77 24.99 -10.39
N ASN A 59 3.00 25.97 -9.93
CA ASN A 59 3.33 27.38 -10.07
C ASN A 59 4.46 27.84 -9.12
N GLY A 60 4.95 26.96 -8.25
CA GLY A 60 6.06 27.23 -7.32
C GLY A 60 5.65 28.01 -6.05
N GLU A 61 4.41 28.49 -5.99
CA GLU A 61 3.85 29.16 -4.82
C GLU A 61 3.08 28.17 -3.94
N PHE A 62 3.37 28.17 -2.64
CA PHE A 62 2.77 27.24 -1.68
C PHE A 62 2.30 27.98 -0.44
N ILE A 63 1.21 27.49 0.14
CA ILE A 63 0.74 27.88 1.47
C ILE A 63 1.03 26.76 2.47
N THR A 64 1.33 27.15 3.70
CA THR A 64 1.55 26.22 4.80
C THR A 64 0.25 26.05 5.58
N ILE A 65 -0.13 24.80 5.83
CA ILE A 65 -1.32 24.44 6.60
C ILE A 65 -0.87 23.66 7.82
N GLN A 66 -1.37 24.05 8.99
CA GLN A 66 -1.23 23.27 10.22
C GLN A 66 -2.22 22.10 10.23
N LEU A 67 -1.73 20.90 10.52
CA LEU A 67 -2.54 19.69 10.51
C LEU A 67 -3.30 19.44 11.81
N ASP A 68 -2.72 19.79 12.95
CA ASP A 68 -3.27 19.54 14.29
C ASP A 68 -2.98 20.71 15.25
N ASN A 69 -3.01 20.46 16.57
CA ASN A 69 -2.67 21.46 17.59
C ASN A 69 -1.17 21.76 17.71
N ASN A 70 -0.30 20.93 17.10
CA ASN A 70 1.14 21.12 17.13
C ASN A 70 1.58 22.05 15.99
N PRO A 71 2.21 23.20 16.26
CA PRO A 71 2.66 24.12 15.22
C PRO A 71 3.78 23.55 14.34
N THR A 72 4.46 22.47 14.76
CA THR A 72 5.49 21.82 13.94
C THR A 72 4.90 20.89 12.88
N LYS A 73 3.66 20.41 13.07
CA LYS A 73 2.98 19.51 12.14
C LYS A 73 2.29 20.30 11.05
N THR A 74 3.06 20.60 10.02
CA THR A 74 2.60 21.41 8.89
C THR A 74 2.84 20.73 7.55
N VAL A 75 2.03 21.11 6.57
CA VAL A 75 2.15 20.66 5.18
C VAL A 75 2.08 21.84 4.24
N LYS A 76 2.80 21.75 3.12
CA LYS A 76 2.76 22.76 2.07
C LYS A 76 1.87 22.28 0.93
N ILE A 77 0.87 23.08 0.56
CA ILE A 77 0.04 22.84 -0.63
C ILE A 77 0.17 24.02 -1.58
N GLU A 78 -0.07 23.80 -2.87
CA GLU A 78 0.00 24.87 -3.86
C GLU A 78 -1.02 25.98 -3.57
N ALA A 79 -0.60 27.25 -3.68
CA ALA A 79 -1.42 28.40 -3.32
C ALA A 79 -2.59 28.64 -4.30
N ASN A 80 -2.39 28.32 -5.58
CA ASN A 80 -3.36 28.58 -6.66
C ASN A 80 -4.26 27.37 -6.96
N LEU A 81 -4.68 26.64 -5.92
CA LEU A 81 -5.66 25.56 -6.07
C LEU A 81 -7.09 26.12 -6.13
N PRO A 82 -8.00 25.52 -6.92
CA PRO A 82 -9.42 25.87 -6.84
C PRO A 82 -9.93 25.71 -5.41
N HIS A 83 -10.73 26.66 -4.91
CA HIS A 83 -11.18 26.71 -3.52
C HIS A 83 -11.75 25.38 -3.01
N GLN A 84 -12.62 24.73 -3.78
CA GLN A 84 -13.23 23.45 -3.42
C GLN A 84 -12.19 22.32 -3.24
N VAL A 85 -11.14 22.32 -4.07
CA VAL A 85 -10.04 21.36 -3.98
C VAL A 85 -9.18 21.66 -2.77
N GLN A 86 -8.86 22.95 -2.54
CA GLN A 86 -8.10 23.38 -1.38
C GLN A 86 -8.79 22.99 -0.06
N GLU A 87 -10.09 23.25 0.07
CA GLU A 87 -10.86 22.90 1.26
C GLU A 87 -10.91 21.38 1.48
N SER A 88 -11.22 20.62 0.42
CA SER A 88 -11.32 19.16 0.48
C SER A 88 -9.99 18.52 0.85
N LEU A 89 -8.89 18.99 0.24
CA LEU A 89 -7.54 18.53 0.54
C LEU A 89 -7.15 18.88 1.98
N THR A 90 -7.37 20.12 2.41
CA THR A 90 -7.09 20.56 3.77
C THR A 90 -7.82 19.71 4.80
N LYS A 91 -9.12 19.46 4.59
CA LYS A 91 -9.93 18.63 5.47
C LYS A 91 -9.41 17.19 5.50
N GLY A 92 -9.09 16.62 4.34
CA GLY A 92 -8.57 15.27 4.21
C GLY A 92 -7.22 15.07 4.90
N LEU A 93 -6.33 16.06 4.79
CA LEU A 93 -5.01 16.04 5.45
C LEU A 93 -5.14 16.16 6.97
N LYS A 94 -5.99 17.09 7.45
CA LYS A 94 -6.25 17.26 8.89
C LYS A 94 -6.86 16.01 9.53
N ALA A 95 -7.78 15.36 8.84
CA ALA A 95 -8.43 14.12 9.28
C ALA A 95 -7.48 12.91 9.39
N LYS A 96 -6.25 13.04 8.86
CA LYS A 96 -5.20 12.01 8.86
C LYS A 96 -3.91 12.52 9.48
N SER A 97 -3.98 13.58 10.29
CA SER A 97 -2.81 14.22 10.91
C SER A 97 -1.98 13.27 11.78
N ASP A 98 -2.63 12.26 12.31
CA ASP A 98 -2.13 11.18 13.16
C ASP A 98 -1.31 10.11 12.41
N ILE A 99 -1.50 9.96 11.09
CA ILE A 99 -0.75 8.98 10.28
C ILE A 99 0.35 9.62 9.41
N LEU A 100 0.39 10.95 9.32
CA LEU A 100 1.34 11.66 8.47
C LEU A 100 2.61 11.99 9.25
N ALA A 101 3.76 11.54 8.73
CA ALA A 101 5.06 12.00 9.16
C ALA A 101 5.35 13.36 8.52
N THR A 102 5.28 14.42 9.33
CA THR A 102 5.47 15.81 8.90
C THR A 102 6.78 16.41 9.40
N THR A 103 7.47 15.74 10.32
CA THR A 103 8.79 16.15 10.79
C THR A 103 9.84 15.08 10.47
N PRO A 104 11.12 15.46 10.33
CA PRO A 104 12.20 14.51 10.05
C PRO A 104 12.30 13.39 11.10
N GLU A 105 11.98 13.68 12.36
CA GLU A 105 12.00 12.70 13.46
C GLU A 105 10.96 11.59 13.27
N GLU A 106 9.85 11.90 12.58
CA GLU A 106 8.79 10.93 12.24
C GLU A 106 9.15 10.08 11.02
N MET A 107 10.26 10.37 10.34
CA MET A 107 10.75 9.68 9.15
C MET A 107 12.00 8.84 9.46
N PRO A 108 11.85 7.66 10.11
CA PRO A 108 13.00 6.84 10.49
C PRO A 108 13.77 6.33 9.26
N GLY A 109 15.10 6.35 9.35
CA GLY A 109 15.98 5.86 8.29
C GLY A 109 16.32 6.88 7.20
N ILE A 110 15.84 8.13 7.32
CA ILE A 110 16.27 9.26 6.48
C ILE A 110 17.12 10.18 7.34
N ASP A 111 18.29 10.59 6.83
CA ASP A 111 19.16 11.55 7.51
C ASP A 111 18.45 12.91 7.64
N PRO A 112 18.19 13.42 8.85
CA PRO A 112 17.52 14.71 9.04
C PRO A 112 18.24 15.88 8.36
N ALA A 113 19.56 15.78 8.11
CA ALA A 113 20.33 16.83 7.43
C ALA A 113 20.06 16.94 5.92
N VAL A 114 19.36 15.95 5.34
CA VAL A 114 19.11 15.84 3.89
C VAL A 114 17.67 16.24 3.51
N VAL A 115 16.78 16.44 4.49
CA VAL A 115 15.35 16.73 4.32
C VAL A 115 15.07 18.23 4.19
#